data_AF-A0A0R1S4H0-F1
#
_entry.id   AF-A0A0R1S4H0-F1
#
_cell.length_a   1.000
_cell.length_b   1.000
_cell.length_c   1.000
_cell.angle_alpha   90.00
_cell.angle_beta   90.00
_cell.angle_gamma   90.00
#
_symmetry.space_group_name_H-M   'P 1'
#
loop_
_entity.id
_entity.type
_entity.pdbx_description
1 polymer ?
#
loop_
_entity_poly.entity_id
_entity_poly.type
_entity_poly.pdbx_seq_one_letter_code
_entity_poly.pdbx_strand_id
1 'polypeptide(L)'
;MKKAMFVGAIGCGKTTLIQRMGDMHIRYNKTQAIEFYDNIIDTPGEYVEHRELYSGLRTTSTGAKLVVLMQSAVDPRIVLPAGFSTMFTQESIGVVTKIDLATQQQIDLVKKRLLEAGVKKVFTVSAIKGTNVKEFMDYLKQY
;
A
#
# COMPACT_ATOMS: atom_id res chain seq x y z
N MET A 1 12.16 -15.00 -6.97
CA MET A 1 11.00 -14.12 -7.23
C MET A 1 10.77 -13.23 -6.03
N LYS A 2 10.56 -11.94 -6.23
CA LYS A 2 10.49 -10.89 -5.20
C LYS A 2 9.11 -10.24 -5.27
N LYS A 3 8.08 -10.80 -4.62
CA LYS A 3 6.67 -10.39 -4.82
C LYS A 3 6.13 -9.59 -3.64
N ALA A 4 5.75 -8.34 -3.87
CA ALA A 4 5.08 -7.50 -2.89
C ALA A 4 3.58 -7.35 -3.23
N MET A 5 2.69 -7.55 -2.26
CA MET A 5 1.25 -7.36 -2.43
C MET A 5 0.82 -6.02 -1.84
N PHE A 6 0.14 -5.20 -2.64
CA PHE A 6 -0.23 -3.83 -2.27
C PHE A 6 -1.70 -3.80 -1.84
N VAL A 7 -1.97 -3.32 -0.63
CA VAL A 7 -3.28 -3.36 0.02
C VAL A 7 -3.63 -1.99 0.59
N GLY A 8 -4.82 -1.47 0.28
CA GLY A 8 -5.29 -0.19 0.80
C GLY A 8 -6.59 0.24 0.13
N ALA A 9 -7.26 1.25 0.68
CA ALA A 9 -8.53 1.77 0.17
C ALA A 9 -8.49 2.19 -1.31
N ILE A 10 -9.69 2.36 -1.87
CA ILE A 10 -9.87 3.00 -3.17
C ILE A 10 -9.26 4.40 -3.13
N GLY A 11 -8.52 4.77 -4.19
CA GLY A 11 -7.94 6.10 -4.30
C GLY A 11 -6.78 6.40 -3.35
N CYS A 12 -6.27 5.44 -2.57
CA CYS A 12 -5.10 5.67 -1.72
C CYS A 12 -3.78 5.79 -2.49
N GLY A 13 -3.77 5.56 -3.81
CA GLY A 13 -2.60 5.79 -4.67
C GLY A 13 -1.76 4.56 -4.99
N LYS A 14 -2.30 3.34 -4.82
CA LYS A 14 -1.64 2.07 -5.22
C LYS A 14 -1.18 2.08 -6.66
N THR A 15 -2.13 2.19 -7.60
CA THR A 15 -1.86 2.17 -9.05
C THR A 15 -0.88 3.27 -9.46
N THR A 16 -1.04 4.50 -8.94
CA THR A 16 -0.13 5.62 -9.22
C THR A 16 1.30 5.34 -8.74
N LEU A 17 1.47 4.73 -7.56
CA LEU A 17 2.78 4.36 -7.04
C LEU A 17 3.40 3.21 -7.85
N ILE A 18 2.62 2.20 -8.22
CA ILE A 18 3.06 1.08 -9.06
C ILE A 18 3.55 1.59 -10.42
N GLN A 19 2.76 2.45 -11.08
CA GLN A 19 3.15 3.09 -12.34
C GLN A 19 4.45 3.88 -12.21
N ARG A 20 4.58 4.66 -11.12
CA ARG A 20 5.80 5.44 -10.85
C ARG A 20 7.03 4.55 -10.64
N MET A 21 6.89 3.42 -9.96
CA MET A 21 8.00 2.49 -9.72
C MET A 21 8.42 1.70 -10.97
N GLY A 22 7.48 1.47 -11.89
CA GLY A 22 7.75 0.79 -13.16
C GLY A 22 8.21 1.73 -14.29
N ASP A 23 8.53 3.01 -13.98
CA ASP A 23 8.79 4.07 -14.97
C ASP A 23 7.71 4.15 -16.07
N MET A 24 6.47 3.80 -15.72
CA MET A 24 5.33 3.86 -16.63
C MET A 24 4.75 5.26 -16.66
N HIS A 25 4.15 5.66 -17.78
CA HIS A 25 3.32 6.87 -17.81
C HIS A 25 2.19 6.76 -16.79
N ILE A 26 2.09 7.75 -15.90
CA ILE A 26 1.03 7.80 -14.91
C ILE A 26 -0.30 8.01 -15.65
N ARG A 27 -1.12 6.96 -15.72
CA ARG A 27 -2.46 6.99 -16.31
C ARG A 27 -3.47 6.67 -15.24
N TYR A 28 -4.50 7.51 -15.12
CA TYR A 28 -5.57 7.27 -14.18
C TYR A 28 -6.54 6.21 -14.74
N ASN A 29 -6.15 4.94 -14.66
CA ASN A 29 -7.04 3.80 -14.87
C ASN A 29 -7.25 3.12 -13.53
N LYS A 30 -8.51 3.01 -13.08
CA LYS A 30 -8.83 2.26 -11.86
C LYS A 30 -8.62 0.77 -12.14
N THR A 31 -7.80 0.12 -11.32
CA THR A 31 -7.70 -1.33 -11.25
C THR A 31 -9.06 -1.90 -10.81
N GLN A 32 -9.67 -2.79 -11.62
CA GLN A 32 -10.97 -3.42 -11.32
C GLN A 32 -10.86 -4.92 -11.01
N ALA A 33 -9.66 -5.50 -11.17
CA ALA A 33 -9.33 -6.89 -10.90
C ALA A 33 -7.93 -6.97 -10.26
N ILE A 34 -7.58 -8.09 -9.62
CA ILE A 34 -6.20 -8.26 -9.13
C ILE A 34 -5.26 -8.28 -10.35
N GLU A 35 -4.28 -7.39 -10.36
CA GLU A 35 -3.31 -7.27 -11.44
C GLU A 35 -1.92 -7.71 -10.97
N PHE A 36 -1.24 -8.48 -11.80
CA PHE A 36 0.12 -8.92 -11.55
C PHE A 36 1.05 -8.15 -12.48
N TYR A 37 1.76 -7.17 -11.92
CA TYR A 37 2.95 -6.60 -12.54
C TYR A 37 4.13 -7.49 -12.12
N ASP A 38 5.19 -7.66 -12.93
CA ASP A 38 6.25 -8.67 -12.76
C ASP A 38 6.54 -9.14 -11.31
N ASN A 39 6.69 -8.17 -10.41
CA ASN A 39 7.01 -8.38 -9.00
C ASN A 39 6.01 -7.77 -8.00
N ILE A 40 4.83 -7.32 -8.45
CA ILE A 40 3.81 -6.67 -7.63
C ILE A 40 2.43 -7.31 -7.84
N ILE A 41 1.75 -7.62 -6.74
CA ILE A 41 0.34 -8.01 -6.74
C ILE A 41 -0.47 -6.76 -6.37
N ASP A 42 -1.12 -6.15 -7.34
CA ASP A 42 -2.04 -5.02 -7.12
C ASP A 42 -3.42 -5.57 -6.77
N THR A 43 -3.97 -5.13 -5.63
CA THR A 43 -5.33 -5.51 -5.23
C THR A 43 -6.31 -4.37 -5.43
N PRO A 44 -7.55 -4.64 -5.87
CA PRO A 44 -8.59 -3.62 -5.91
C PRO A 44 -8.86 -3.05 -4.51
N GLY A 45 -9.10 -1.74 -4.41
CA GLY A 45 -9.30 -1.08 -3.12
C GLY A 45 -10.60 -1.53 -2.41
N GLU A 46 -11.54 -2.03 -3.19
CA GLU A 46 -12.80 -2.64 -2.79
C GLU A 46 -12.59 -3.76 -1.77
N TYR A 47 -11.47 -4.50 -1.85
CA TYR A 47 -11.15 -5.57 -0.90
C TYR A 47 -10.87 -5.08 0.51
N VAL A 48 -10.48 -3.81 0.66
CA VAL A 48 -10.30 -3.15 1.97
C VAL A 48 -11.58 -2.45 2.42
N GLU A 49 -12.36 -1.93 1.47
CA GLU A 49 -13.63 -1.24 1.78
C GLU A 49 -14.76 -2.22 2.17
N HIS A 50 -14.68 -3.50 1.75
CA HIS A 50 -15.67 -4.55 2.05
C HIS A 50 -15.06 -5.71 2.83
N ARG A 51 -15.48 -5.88 4.09
CA ARG A 51 -14.94 -6.90 5.00
C ARG A 51 -15.15 -8.32 4.52
N GLU A 52 -16.22 -8.58 3.77
CA GLU A 52 -16.54 -9.88 3.18
C GLU A 52 -15.43 -10.35 2.21
N LEU A 53 -14.69 -9.41 1.63
CA LEU A 53 -13.60 -9.68 0.68
C LEU A 53 -12.23 -9.90 1.36
N TYR A 54 -12.12 -9.78 2.68
CA TYR A 54 -10.84 -9.96 3.39
C TYR A 54 -10.27 -11.38 3.21
N SER A 55 -11.14 -12.38 3.06
CA SER A 55 -10.74 -13.75 2.75
C SER A 55 -9.94 -13.81 1.44
N GLY A 56 -10.32 -13.00 0.44
CA GLY A 56 -9.59 -12.86 -0.82
C GLY A 56 -8.21 -12.25 -0.63
N LEU A 57 -8.06 -11.23 0.23
CA LEU A 57 -6.75 -10.66 0.56
C LEU A 57 -5.86 -11.70 1.24
N ARG A 58 -6.39 -12.44 2.22
CA ARG A 58 -5.66 -13.48 2.94
C ARG A 58 -5.22 -14.61 2.01
N THR A 59 -6.08 -15.09 1.12
CA THR A 59 -5.73 -16.12 0.14
C THR A 59 -4.66 -15.60 -0.83
N THR A 60 -4.82 -14.38 -1.34
CA THR A 60 -3.88 -13.78 -2.29
C THR A 60 -2.49 -13.57 -1.68
N SER A 61 -2.40 -13.24 -0.38
CA SER A 61 -1.12 -12.99 0.29
C SER A 61 -0.20 -14.21 0.32
N THR A 62 -0.75 -15.43 0.21
CA THR A 62 0.04 -16.67 0.13
C THR A 62 1.03 -16.69 -1.04
N GLY A 63 0.73 -15.96 -2.12
CA GLY A 63 1.62 -15.78 -3.28
C GLY A 63 2.63 -14.63 -3.15
N ALA A 64 2.60 -13.88 -2.04
CA ALA A 64 3.48 -12.75 -1.78
C ALA A 64 4.56 -13.09 -0.75
N LYS A 65 5.67 -12.36 -0.80
CA LYS A 65 6.72 -12.38 0.23
C LYS A 65 6.55 -11.27 1.26
N LEU A 66 5.97 -10.16 0.83
CA LEU A 66 5.77 -8.96 1.64
C LEU A 66 4.39 -8.39 1.34
N VAL A 67 3.71 -7.93 2.40
CA VAL A 67 2.48 -7.14 2.28
C VAL A 67 2.79 -5.67 2.53
N VAL A 68 2.31 -4.81 1.64
CA VAL A 68 2.47 -3.36 1.71
C VAL A 68 1.11 -2.74 1.99
N LEU A 69 0.90 -2.31 3.24
CA LEU A 69 -0.30 -1.62 3.68
C LEU A 69 -0.19 -0.13 3.34
N MET A 70 -1.09 0.36 2.51
CA MET A 70 -1.06 1.72 1.96
C MET A 70 -2.23 2.56 2.46
N GLN A 71 -1.94 3.74 2.97
CA GLN A 71 -2.94 4.73 3.33
C GLN A 71 -2.54 6.13 2.85
N SER A 72 -3.52 6.87 2.33
CA SER A 72 -3.33 8.25 1.89
C SER A 72 -3.22 9.19 3.08
N ALA A 73 -2.22 10.07 3.08
CA ALA A 73 -2.03 11.10 4.10
C ALA A 73 -3.24 12.04 4.22
N VAL A 74 -3.97 12.25 3.12
CA VAL A 74 -5.16 13.10 3.08
C VAL A 74 -6.49 12.36 3.29
N ASP A 75 -6.47 11.05 3.58
CA ASP A 75 -7.70 10.31 3.92
C ASP A 75 -7.91 10.32 5.45
N PRO A 76 -8.92 11.04 5.98
CA PRO A 76 -9.13 11.15 7.43
C PRO A 76 -9.67 9.86 8.05
N ARG A 77 -10.19 8.93 7.25
CA ARG A 77 -10.83 7.69 7.72
C ARG A 77 -9.81 6.74 8.34
N ILE A 78 -10.29 5.88 9.24
CA ILE A 78 -9.53 4.70 9.68
C ILE A 78 -9.82 3.58 8.68
N VAL A 79 -9.00 3.50 7.63
CA VAL A 79 -9.16 2.52 6.55
C VAL A 79 -8.71 1.13 6.98
N LEU A 80 -7.57 1.06 7.66
CA LEU A 80 -6.98 -0.19 8.13
C LEU A 80 -7.14 -0.22 9.66
N PRO A 81 -8.01 -1.10 10.21
CA PRO A 81 -8.22 -1.17 11.65
C PRO A 81 -6.96 -1.65 12.40
N ALA A 82 -6.93 -1.41 13.71
CA ALA A 82 -5.85 -1.92 14.55
C ALA A 82 -5.70 -3.44 14.40
N GLY A 83 -4.45 -3.91 14.32
CA GLY A 83 -4.13 -5.32 14.09
C GLY A 83 -4.49 -5.86 12.70
N PHE A 84 -4.87 -5.03 11.71
CA PHE A 84 -5.22 -5.51 10.37
C PHE A 84 -4.15 -6.42 9.74
N SER A 85 -2.86 -6.15 9.96
CA SER A 85 -1.78 -6.98 9.41
C SER A 85 -1.78 -8.42 9.92
N THR A 86 -2.41 -8.69 11.08
CA THR A 86 -2.43 -10.02 11.71
C THR A 86 -3.20 -11.07 10.90
N MET A 87 -4.01 -10.64 9.92
CA MET A 87 -4.67 -11.58 9.00
C MET A 87 -3.71 -12.21 7.99
N PHE A 88 -2.53 -11.62 7.81
CA PHE A 88 -1.49 -12.11 6.91
C PHE A 88 -0.40 -12.86 7.70
N THR A 89 0.13 -13.93 7.11
CA THR A 89 1.30 -14.64 7.66
C THR A 89 2.62 -14.01 7.21
N GLN A 90 2.59 -13.24 6.12
CA GLN A 90 3.72 -12.54 5.54
C GLN A 90 4.08 -11.31 6.37
N GLU A 91 5.36 -10.91 6.33
CA GLU A 91 5.76 -9.63 6.89
C GLU A 91 4.97 -8.49 6.23
N SER A 92 4.59 -7.49 7.04
CA SER A 92 3.84 -6.32 6.59
C SER A 92 4.57 -5.02 6.91
N ILE A 93 4.68 -4.14 5.92
CA ILE A 93 5.15 -2.77 6.06
C ILE A 93 4.04 -1.77 5.72
N GLY A 94 4.15 -0.55 6.21
CA GLY A 94 3.24 0.55 5.92
C GLY A 94 3.81 1.54 4.90
N VAL A 95 2.95 2.16 4.12
CA VAL A 95 3.29 3.28 3.23
C VAL A 95 2.22 4.36 3.36
N VAL A 96 2.63 5.54 3.80
CA VAL A 96 1.84 6.77 3.73
C VAL A 96 2.04 7.39 2.36
N THR A 97 0.97 7.54 1.58
CA THR A 97 1.02 8.12 0.23
C THR A 97 0.51 9.56 0.20
N LYS A 98 0.71 10.26 -0.93
CA LYS A 98 0.22 11.63 -1.18
C LYS A 98 0.72 12.66 -0.16
N ILE A 99 1.95 12.48 0.32
CA ILE A 99 2.56 13.39 1.31
C ILE A 99 2.75 14.81 0.76
N ASP A 100 2.77 14.97 -0.56
CA ASP A 100 2.83 16.26 -1.24
C ASP A 100 1.54 17.10 -1.09
N LEU A 101 0.45 16.50 -0.63
CA LEU A 101 -0.84 17.15 -0.42
C LEU A 101 -1.22 17.28 1.05
N ALA A 102 -0.36 16.87 1.98
CA ALA A 102 -0.69 16.73 3.39
C ALA A 102 0.22 17.56 4.29
N THR A 103 -0.30 17.94 5.45
CA THR A 103 0.50 18.53 6.53
C THR A 103 1.29 17.46 7.27
N GLN A 104 2.34 17.86 8.00
CA GLN A 104 3.12 16.93 8.82
C GLN A 104 2.25 16.19 9.85
N GLN A 105 1.29 16.89 10.46
CA GLN A 105 0.34 16.30 11.42
C GLN A 105 -0.50 15.19 10.80
N GLN A 106 -0.95 15.36 9.55
CA GLN A 106 -1.71 14.33 8.82
C GLN A 106 -0.83 13.11 8.52
N ILE A 107 0.41 13.34 8.08
CA ILE A 107 1.38 12.26 7.81
C ILE A 107 1.65 11.46 9.09
N ASP A 108 1.89 12.14 10.22
CA ASP A 108 2.17 11.51 11.51
C ASP A 108 0.98 10.71 12.04
N LEU A 109 -0.23 11.23 11.87
CA LEU A 109 -1.46 10.52 12.23
C LEU A 109 -1.60 9.22 11.44
N VAL A 110 -1.42 9.25 10.11
CA VAL A 110 -1.52 8.05 9.27
C VAL A 110 -0.39 7.07 9.57
N LYS A 111 0.82 7.56 9.84
CA LYS A 111 1.94 6.73 10.27
C LYS A 111 1.61 5.98 11.57
N LYS A 112 1.04 6.68 12.57
CA LYS A 112 0.57 6.07 13.82
C LYS A 112 -0.47 4.98 13.56
N ARG A 113 -1.47 5.25 12.71
CA ARG A 113 -2.52 4.28 12.36
C ARG A 113 -1.97 3.03 11.67
N LEU A 114 -0.99 3.17 10.78
CA LEU A 114 -0.33 2.03 10.15
C LEU A 114 0.44 1.18 11.18
N LEU A 115 1.10 1.81 12.16
CA LEU A 115 1.72 1.11 13.27
C LEU A 115 0.69 0.36 14.13
N GLU A 116 -0.44 0.99 14.45
CA GLU A 116 -1.56 0.36 15.15
C GLU A 116 -2.18 -0.80 14.34
N ALA A 117 -2.20 -0.70 13.01
CA ALA A 117 -2.59 -1.78 12.12
C ALA A 117 -1.61 -2.97 12.17
N GLY A 118 -0.46 -2.83 12.82
CA GLY A 118 0.47 -3.91 13.12
C GLY A 118 1.65 -4.03 12.16
N VAL A 119 1.99 -2.97 11.41
CA VAL A 119 3.22 -2.95 10.60
C VAL A 119 4.42 -2.53 11.45
N LYS A 120 5.62 -3.04 11.11
CA LYS A 120 6.85 -2.74 11.87
C LYS A 120 7.63 -1.55 11.32
N LYS A 121 7.47 -1.24 10.03
CA LYS A 121 8.18 -0.17 9.34
C LYS A 121 7.19 0.62 8.49
N VAL A 122 7.33 1.94 8.46
CA VAL A 122 6.47 2.83 7.67
C VAL A 122 7.32 3.73 6.79
N PHE A 123 7.02 3.75 5.50
CA PHE A 123 7.55 4.71 4.52
C PHE A 123 6.56 5.84 4.29
N THR A 124 7.06 6.99 3.86
CA THR A 124 6.26 8.15 3.44
C THR A 124 6.65 8.49 2.01
N VAL A 125 5.71 8.52 1.07
CA VAL A 125 6.02 8.69 -0.35
C VAL A 125 5.08 9.69 -1.05
N SER A 126 5.64 10.39 -2.04
CA SER A 126 4.85 11.07 -3.07
C SER A 126 5.15 10.43 -4.42
N ALA A 127 4.17 9.74 -5.00
CA ALA A 127 4.33 9.20 -6.35
C ALA A 127 4.45 10.31 -7.41
N ILE A 128 3.73 11.42 -7.23
CA ILE A 128 3.71 12.56 -8.15
C ILE A 128 5.05 13.31 -8.11
N LYS A 129 5.55 13.66 -6.91
CA LYS A 129 6.84 14.35 -6.76
C LYS A 129 8.05 13.40 -6.84
N GLY A 130 7.85 12.10 -6.72
CA GLY A 130 8.91 11.09 -6.64
C GLY A 130 9.61 11.02 -5.28
N THR A 131 9.18 11.81 -4.30
CA THR A 131 9.77 11.88 -2.96
C THR A 131 9.76 10.50 -2.29
N ASN A 132 10.93 10.05 -1.84
CA ASN A 132 11.19 8.78 -1.15
C ASN A 132 10.81 7.50 -1.91
N VAL A 133 10.40 7.59 -3.20
CA VAL A 133 10.01 6.41 -3.99
C VAL A 133 11.23 5.51 -4.23
N LYS A 134 12.41 6.08 -4.48
CA LYS A 134 13.65 5.30 -4.68
C LYS A 134 14.02 4.48 -3.43
N GLU A 135 13.99 5.09 -2.25
CA GLU A 135 14.26 4.40 -0.99
C GLU A 135 13.29 3.24 -0.76
N PHE A 136 12.00 3.48 -1.03
CA PHE A 136 10.99 2.44 -0.94
C PHE A 136 11.25 1.28 -1.92
N MET A 137 11.58 1.58 -3.18
CA MET A 137 11.93 0.56 -4.18
C MET A 137 13.18 -0.23 -3.78
N ASP A 138 14.21 0.44 -3.28
CA ASP A 138 15.44 -0.23 -2.85
C ASP A 138 15.21 -1.13 -1.63
N TYR A 139 14.24 -0.80 -0.78
CA TYR A 139 13.77 -1.70 0.28
C TYR A 139 13.02 -2.91 -0.28
N LEU A 140 12.09 -2.72 -1.22
CA LEU A 140 11.35 -3.82 -1.83
C LEU A 140 12.27 -4.83 -2.54
N LYS A 141 13.38 -4.36 -3.12
CA LYS A 141 14.40 -5.22 -3.73
C LYS A 141 15.04 -6.21 -2.75
N GLN A 142 14.83 -6.12 -1.44
CA GLN A 142 15.40 -7.06 -0.46
C GLN A 142 14.59 -8.36 -0.34
N TYR A 143 13.30 -8.35 -0.68
CA TYR A 143 12.36 -9.46 -0.49
C TYR A 143 12.17 -10.30 -1.73
#